data_AF-A0A0D2FWB4-F1
#
_entry.id   AF-A0A0D2FWB4-F1
#
_cell.length_a   1.000
_cell.length_b   1.000
_cell.length_c   1.000
_cell.angle_alpha   90.00
_cell.angle_beta   90.00
_cell.angle_gamma   90.00
#
_symmetry.space_group_name_H-M   'P 1'
#
loop_
_entity.id
_entity.type
_entity.pdbx_description
1 polymer ?
#
loop_
_entity_poly.entity_id
_entity_poly.type
_entity_poly.pdbx_seq_one_letter_code
_entity_poly.pdbx_strand_id
1 'polypeptide(L)'
;MLDQPQPEHCHDGFESPDGSAAADIILSQPGVDMSTFLSSTTNDRKNHDSYCAELLEFHAPVAPSPRNLAADEARLGGIGTAILPRHEENVLVSLYFRHVHHLCPVIDESDFAIRYTLHQQGDLSARIEMIQLQAMMFTAIAHATEFQLRQMPFSTVLEGQTALLENVKHLYNHDHSVSHVTRTTVCLLLSFWSPYNSDACVNSFWLDRAFFHAREARLWDPLSDSATPPSRRKVIWWCCLVRDRIIGMGLRRPHRLHTTAHERTWPMVSMADFGSEVICSQYMDRRSKQLRMSSFIWLCHLSIQIVSIIEFQREAMFSRTWRTGRENVSSVTKRIETVLDINHRLDVLELQFELDGNLTLRGGDPQVDVVAVKTLQVMIQSVNPPLIVVRGH
;
A
#
# COMPACT_ATOMS: atom_id res chain seq x y z
N MET A 1 40.15 -37.59 -43.47
CA MET A 1 40.53 -38.96 -43.07
C MET A 1 39.86 -39.16 -41.71
N LEU A 2 38.58 -39.55 -41.64
CA LEU A 2 38.00 -40.83 -42.06
C LEU A 2 38.83 -42.02 -41.57
N ASP A 3 38.41 -42.57 -40.43
CA ASP A 3 38.09 -43.99 -40.17
C ASP A 3 37.78 -44.10 -38.66
N GLN A 4 36.55 -44.30 -38.14
CA GLN A 4 35.66 -45.50 -38.19
C GLN A 4 36.42 -46.84 -37.99
N PRO A 5 35.81 -47.95 -37.47
CA PRO A 5 34.44 -48.23 -36.96
C PRO A 5 34.44 -48.91 -35.55
N GLN A 6 33.42 -48.81 -34.66
CA GLN A 6 32.19 -49.65 -34.50
C GLN A 6 32.44 -51.17 -34.23
N PRO A 7 31.55 -51.96 -33.58
CA PRO A 7 30.48 -51.66 -32.60
C PRO A 7 30.14 -52.77 -31.55
N GLU A 8 29.04 -52.54 -30.81
CA GLU A 8 27.92 -53.48 -30.51
C GLU A 8 27.94 -54.46 -29.32
N HIS A 9 27.04 -54.21 -28.34
CA HIS A 9 25.75 -54.91 -28.15
C HIS A 9 24.96 -54.16 -27.06
N CYS A 10 23.83 -53.51 -27.31
CA CYS A 10 22.50 -53.90 -27.80
C CYS A 10 21.53 -54.44 -26.73
N HIS A 11 20.31 -53.91 -26.90
CA HIS A 11 18.99 -54.30 -26.39
C HIS A 11 18.48 -53.65 -25.11
N ASP A 12 17.27 -53.10 -25.03
CA ASP A 12 16.17 -52.68 -25.95
C ASP A 12 15.04 -52.29 -24.96
N GLY A 13 14.03 -51.45 -25.21
CA GLY A 13 13.53 -50.75 -26.38
C GLY A 13 12.73 -49.50 -25.90
N PHE A 14 12.57 -48.45 -26.71
CA PHE A 14 11.48 -48.25 -27.70
C PHE A 14 10.08 -48.20 -27.03
N GLU A 15 9.22 -47.20 -27.19
CA GLU A 15 9.05 -46.23 -28.29
C GLU A 15 8.06 -45.12 -27.84
N SER A 16 8.30 -43.87 -28.24
CA SER A 16 7.28 -42.79 -28.39
C SER A 16 6.78 -42.82 -29.85
N PRO A 17 5.69 -42.15 -30.34
CA PRO A 17 5.63 -40.68 -30.38
C PRO A 17 4.23 -39.99 -30.51
N ASP A 18 4.26 -38.67 -30.28
CA ASP A 18 3.55 -37.55 -30.92
C ASP A 18 2.10 -37.61 -31.43
N GLY A 19 1.33 -36.55 -31.09
CA GLY A 19 0.48 -35.86 -32.07
C GLY A 19 -0.90 -35.38 -31.62
N SER A 20 -1.01 -34.09 -31.29
CA SER A 20 -2.07 -33.13 -31.69
C SER A 20 -3.58 -33.39 -31.40
N ALA A 21 -4.16 -32.41 -30.68
CA ALA A 21 -5.51 -31.82 -30.81
C ALA A 21 -6.77 -32.51 -30.24
N ALA A 22 -7.47 -31.79 -29.34
CA ALA A 22 -8.93 -31.64 -29.14
C ALA A 22 -9.14 -31.02 -27.74
N ALA A 23 -9.63 -29.80 -27.53
CA ALA A 23 -10.97 -29.26 -27.79
C ALA A 23 -12.12 -30.17 -27.31
N ASP A 24 -12.85 -29.64 -26.33
CA ASP A 24 -14.27 -29.83 -26.04
C ASP A 24 -14.79 -30.92 -25.06
N ILE A 25 -15.47 -30.39 -24.03
CA ILE A 25 -16.74 -30.83 -23.41
C ILE A 25 -16.71 -32.12 -22.59
N ILE A 26 -16.91 -32.02 -21.27
CA ILE A 26 -18.04 -32.65 -20.54
C ILE A 26 -18.39 -31.80 -19.29
N LEU A 27 -19.46 -31.01 -19.38
CA LEU A 27 -20.36 -30.74 -18.25
C LEU A 27 -21.41 -31.86 -18.24
N SER A 28 -21.59 -32.56 -17.11
CA SER A 28 -22.87 -33.10 -16.58
C SER A 28 -22.64 -34.30 -15.65
N GLN A 29 -22.82 -34.13 -14.33
CA GLN A 29 -23.91 -34.76 -13.56
C GLN A 29 -23.79 -34.49 -12.04
N PRO A 30 -24.92 -34.48 -11.29
CA PRO A 30 -25.05 -33.91 -9.95
C PRO A 30 -25.08 -34.98 -8.84
N GLY A 31 -24.59 -34.63 -7.66
CA GLY A 31 -24.74 -35.45 -6.45
C GLY A 31 -23.50 -35.45 -5.57
N VAL A 32 -23.27 -34.35 -4.84
CA VAL A 32 -22.34 -34.36 -3.70
C VAL A 32 -23.07 -33.79 -2.50
N ASP A 33 -23.20 -34.65 -1.49
CA ASP A 33 -23.84 -34.41 -0.20
C ASP A 33 -23.16 -33.22 0.53
N MET A 34 -23.95 -32.23 0.94
CA MET A 34 -23.47 -31.01 1.61
C MET A 34 -23.19 -31.19 3.12
N SER A 35 -23.32 -32.41 3.65
CA SER A 35 -23.05 -32.69 5.07
C SER A 35 -21.57 -32.50 5.45
N THR A 36 -20.63 -32.58 4.50
CA THR A 36 -19.18 -32.42 4.74
C THR A 36 -18.71 -30.96 4.82
N PHE A 37 -19.51 -30.00 4.33
CA PHE A 37 -19.15 -28.58 4.36
C PHE A 37 -19.42 -27.90 5.72
N LEU A 38 -20.26 -28.50 6.56
CA LEU A 38 -20.53 -27.96 7.89
C LEU A 38 -19.51 -28.44 8.94
N SER A 39 -18.87 -29.58 8.73
CA SER A 39 -17.83 -30.11 9.63
C SER A 39 -16.49 -29.38 9.49
N SER A 40 -16.15 -28.83 8.32
CA SER A 40 -14.95 -28.00 8.12
C SER A 40 -15.04 -26.63 8.81
N THR A 41 -16.24 -26.09 9.04
CA THR A 41 -16.43 -24.79 9.70
C THR A 41 -16.15 -24.81 11.21
N THR A 42 -16.05 -25.98 11.85
CA THR A 42 -15.74 -26.07 13.28
C THR A 42 -14.23 -25.99 13.56
N ASN A 43 -13.39 -26.45 12.63
CA ASN A 43 -11.93 -26.28 12.71
C ASN A 43 -11.49 -24.85 12.33
N ASP A 44 -12.17 -24.22 11.37
CA ASP A 44 -11.89 -22.82 11.01
C ASP A 44 -12.30 -21.83 12.11
N ARG A 45 -13.35 -22.11 12.89
CA ARG A 45 -13.70 -21.30 14.07
C ARG A 45 -12.63 -21.33 15.16
N LYS A 46 -12.03 -22.49 15.44
CA LYS A 46 -10.94 -22.60 16.42
C LYS A 46 -9.67 -21.88 15.97
N ASN A 47 -9.38 -21.89 14.67
CA ASN A 47 -8.28 -21.08 14.11
C ASN A 47 -8.60 -19.59 14.19
N HIS A 48 -9.81 -19.16 13.80
CA HIS A 48 -10.21 -17.75 13.84
C HIS A 48 -10.23 -17.17 15.27
N ASP A 49 -10.61 -17.96 16.27
CA ASP A 49 -10.58 -17.54 17.68
C ASP A 49 -9.14 -17.45 18.24
N SER A 50 -8.22 -18.30 17.78
CA SER A 50 -6.79 -18.23 18.15
C SER A 50 -6.09 -17.02 17.53
N TYR A 51 -6.41 -16.66 16.28
CA TYR A 51 -5.87 -15.47 15.62
C TYR A 51 -6.47 -14.16 16.18
N CYS A 52 -7.74 -14.19 16.60
CA CYS A 52 -8.34 -13.08 17.37
C CYS A 52 -7.65 -12.88 18.72
N ALA A 53 -7.16 -13.94 19.38
CA ALA A 53 -6.41 -13.83 20.63
C ALA A 53 -5.01 -13.20 20.43
N GLU A 54 -4.33 -13.51 19.32
CA GLU A 54 -3.06 -12.88 18.95
C GLU A 54 -3.25 -11.41 18.56
N LEU A 55 -4.35 -11.08 17.86
CA LEU A 55 -4.81 -9.70 17.69
C LEU A 55 -5.11 -9.04 19.04
N LEU A 56 -5.71 -9.70 20.02
CA LEU A 56 -5.93 -9.11 21.35
C LEU A 56 -4.62 -8.83 22.11
N GLU A 57 -3.56 -9.63 21.93
CA GLU A 57 -2.22 -9.29 22.43
C GLU A 57 -1.62 -8.06 21.71
N PHE A 58 -2.00 -7.80 20.45
CA PHE A 58 -1.70 -6.56 19.71
C PHE A 58 -2.48 -5.32 20.20
N HIS A 59 -3.55 -5.47 20.99
CA HIS A 59 -4.51 -4.40 21.31
C HIS A 59 -4.56 -3.96 22.79
N ALA A 60 -3.77 -4.56 23.69
CA ALA A 60 -3.74 -4.12 25.09
C ALA A 60 -2.75 -2.95 25.31
N PRO A 61 -3.13 -1.87 26.05
CA PRO A 61 -2.11 -1.02 26.66
C PRO A 61 -1.32 -1.92 27.62
N VAL A 62 -0.03 -2.06 27.37
CA VAL A 62 0.86 -2.84 28.24
C VAL A 62 0.89 -2.16 29.60
N ALA A 63 0.05 -2.63 30.53
CA ALA A 63 0.34 -2.46 31.94
C ALA A 63 1.67 -3.17 32.22
N PRO A 64 2.60 -2.59 32.99
CA PRO A 64 3.91 -3.18 33.23
C PRO A 64 3.74 -4.43 34.10
N SER A 65 3.44 -5.56 33.48
CA SER A 65 3.62 -6.87 34.07
C SER A 65 5.08 -7.27 33.86
N PRO A 66 5.77 -7.84 34.85
CA PRO A 66 7.16 -8.25 34.72
C PRO A 66 7.26 -9.49 33.82
N ARG A 67 7.10 -9.30 32.50
CA ARG A 67 7.41 -10.28 31.47
C ARG A 67 8.92 -10.23 31.22
N ASN A 68 9.57 -11.39 31.31
CA ASN A 68 11.03 -11.55 31.30
C ASN A 68 11.67 -10.96 30.02
N LEU A 69 12.31 -9.79 30.16
CA LEU A 69 13.15 -9.16 29.14
C LEU A 69 14.19 -10.12 28.54
N ALA A 70 14.73 -11.03 29.36
CA ALA A 70 15.75 -12.00 28.94
C ALA A 70 15.24 -13.07 27.97
N ALA A 71 13.93 -13.36 27.93
CA ALA A 71 13.37 -14.41 27.07
C ALA A 71 13.05 -13.89 25.65
N ASP A 72 12.65 -12.62 25.53
CA ASP A 72 12.50 -11.96 24.23
C ASP A 72 13.86 -11.56 23.64
N GLU A 73 14.82 -11.14 24.46
CA GLU A 73 16.23 -10.96 24.04
C GLU A 73 16.85 -12.24 23.47
N ALA A 74 16.47 -13.42 23.99
CA ALA A 74 16.96 -14.71 23.51
C ALA A 74 16.34 -15.16 22.17
N ARG A 75 15.11 -14.72 21.84
CA ARG A 75 14.49 -14.91 20.52
C ARG A 75 15.04 -13.92 19.47
N LEU A 76 15.51 -12.76 19.94
CA LEU A 76 16.29 -11.76 19.20
C LEU A 76 17.78 -12.12 19.05
N GLY A 77 18.19 -13.36 19.34
CA GLY A 77 19.57 -13.82 19.29
C GLY A 77 20.22 -13.68 17.90
N GLY A 78 20.72 -12.48 17.59
CA GLY A 78 21.51 -12.15 16.41
C GLY A 78 21.20 -10.79 15.77
N ILE A 79 19.98 -10.26 15.91
CA ILE A 79 19.53 -9.03 15.23
C ILE A 79 19.23 -7.95 16.29
N GLY A 80 20.19 -7.70 17.18
CA GLY A 80 20.10 -6.56 18.08
C GLY A 80 19.97 -5.29 17.25
N THR A 81 18.90 -4.52 17.47
CA THR A 81 18.67 -3.14 16.99
C THR A 81 19.64 -2.74 15.88
N ALA A 82 19.42 -3.23 14.65
CA ALA A 82 20.37 -3.03 13.57
C ALA A 82 20.44 -1.53 13.24
N ILE A 83 21.32 -0.81 13.93
CA ILE A 83 21.71 0.55 13.58
C ILE A 83 22.49 0.38 12.29
N LEU A 84 21.82 0.70 11.17
CA LEU A 84 22.45 0.68 9.87
C LEU A 84 23.62 1.67 9.88
N PRO A 85 24.76 1.34 9.27
CA PRO A 85 25.79 2.34 9.07
C PRO A 85 25.26 3.48 8.20
N ARG A 86 25.88 4.65 8.33
CA ARG A 86 25.38 5.90 7.73
C ARG A 86 25.23 5.81 6.20
N HIS A 87 26.07 5.02 5.55
CA HIS A 87 26.02 4.86 4.10
C HIS A 87 24.73 4.16 3.66
N GLU A 88 24.38 3.05 4.32
CA GLU A 88 23.19 2.26 4.05
C GLU A 88 21.92 3.03 4.43
N GLU A 89 21.94 3.79 5.53
CA GLU A 89 20.88 4.73 5.92
C GLU A 89 20.61 5.75 4.80
N ASN A 90 21.67 6.40 4.28
CA ASN A 90 21.56 7.36 3.18
C ASN A 90 20.96 6.73 1.90
N VAL A 91 21.34 5.48 1.61
CA VAL A 91 20.78 4.73 0.47
C VAL A 91 19.28 4.52 0.66
N LEU A 92 18.83 4.08 1.84
CA LEU A 92 17.40 3.87 2.11
C LEU A 92 16.61 5.19 2.11
N VAL A 93 17.17 6.26 2.66
CA VAL A 93 16.55 7.61 2.60
C VAL A 93 16.38 8.07 1.15
N SER A 94 17.40 7.88 0.31
CA SER A 94 17.30 8.20 -1.12
C SER A 94 16.23 7.36 -1.83
N LEU A 95 16.17 6.06 -1.54
CA LEU A 95 15.15 5.16 -2.08
C LEU A 95 13.74 5.55 -1.63
N TYR A 96 13.55 6.05 -0.40
CA TYR A 96 12.25 6.56 0.06
C TYR A 96 11.74 7.69 -0.84
N PHE A 97 12.54 8.75 -1.02
CA PHE A 97 12.14 9.89 -1.85
C PHE A 97 11.99 9.49 -3.33
N ARG A 98 12.81 8.54 -3.80
CA ARG A 98 12.78 8.05 -5.17
C ARG A 98 11.67 7.04 -5.45
N HIS A 99 11.10 6.32 -4.49
CA HIS A 99 10.14 5.24 -4.81
C HIS A 99 8.86 5.26 -3.99
N VAL A 100 8.84 5.91 -2.82
CA VAL A 100 7.69 5.88 -1.91
C VAL A 100 7.00 7.24 -1.83
N HIS A 101 7.78 8.31 -1.75
CA HIS A 101 7.28 9.65 -1.46
C HIS A 101 6.19 10.13 -2.44
N HIS A 102 6.29 9.80 -3.73
CA HIS A 102 5.27 10.17 -4.73
C HIS A 102 3.91 9.47 -4.56
N LEU A 103 3.86 8.34 -3.84
CA LEU A 103 2.62 7.65 -3.51
C LEU A 103 2.03 8.13 -2.17
N CYS A 104 2.90 8.62 -1.28
CA CYS A 104 2.57 9.02 0.08
C CYS A 104 3.53 10.12 0.57
N PRO A 105 3.35 11.38 0.15
CA PRO A 105 4.25 12.51 0.47
C PRO A 105 4.01 13.05 1.89
N VAL A 106 4.09 12.16 2.88
CA VAL A 106 3.84 12.47 4.30
C VAL A 106 4.97 13.22 5.00
N ILE A 107 6.13 13.36 4.33
CA ILE A 107 7.34 14.01 4.83
C ILE A 107 7.72 15.12 3.88
N ASP A 108 8.07 16.29 4.41
CA ASP A 108 8.62 17.39 3.61
C ASP A 108 10.08 17.11 3.27
N GLU A 109 10.41 16.82 2.00
CA GLU A 109 11.80 16.55 1.60
C GLU A 109 12.72 17.73 1.92
N SER A 110 12.27 18.97 1.72
CA SER A 110 13.13 20.15 1.87
C SER A 110 13.51 20.39 3.32
N ASP A 111 12.53 20.33 4.22
CA ASP A 111 12.76 20.45 5.66
C ASP A 111 13.49 19.21 6.24
N PHE A 112 13.13 18.02 5.77
CA PHE A 112 13.81 16.78 6.15
C PHE A 112 15.29 16.80 5.76
N ALA A 113 15.63 17.20 4.52
CA ALA A 113 17.00 17.21 4.04
C ALA A 113 17.91 18.13 4.86
N ILE A 114 17.39 19.28 5.30
CA ILE A 114 18.12 20.22 6.17
C ILE A 114 18.38 19.56 7.53
N ARG A 115 17.33 19.04 8.18
CA ARG A 115 17.45 18.38 9.49
C ARG A 115 18.34 17.14 9.43
N TYR A 116 18.21 16.35 8.38
CA TYR A 116 19.02 15.17 8.09
C TYR A 116 20.50 15.51 7.94
N THR A 117 20.83 16.53 7.16
CA THR A 117 22.22 16.98 7.01
C THR A 117 22.84 17.40 8.35
N LEU A 118 22.11 18.18 9.15
CA LEU A 118 22.57 18.63 10.47
C LEU A 118 22.73 17.46 11.45
N HIS A 119 21.80 16.50 11.45
CA HIS A 119 21.90 15.27 12.23
C HIS A 119 23.14 14.44 11.85
N GLN A 120 23.45 14.34 10.55
CA GLN A 120 24.66 13.65 10.09
C GLN A 120 25.95 14.34 10.59
N GLN A 121 25.92 15.66 10.80
CA GLN A 121 27.02 16.44 11.35
C GLN A 121 27.12 16.37 12.89
N GLY A 122 26.20 15.67 13.56
CA GLY A 122 26.18 15.53 15.02
C GLY A 122 25.57 16.73 15.75
N ASP A 123 24.83 17.59 15.05
CA ASP A 123 24.15 18.72 15.66
C ASP A 123 22.94 18.25 16.48
N LEU A 124 23.03 18.40 17.80
CA LEU A 124 21.98 18.01 18.76
C LEU A 124 20.72 18.89 18.67
N SER A 125 20.81 20.06 18.00
CA SER A 125 19.66 20.95 17.78
C SER A 125 18.75 20.45 16.65
N ALA A 126 19.30 19.68 15.70
CA ALA A 126 18.55 19.10 14.58
C ALA A 126 17.94 17.75 14.97
N ARG A 127 16.87 17.80 15.77
CA ARG A 127 16.14 16.61 16.18
C ARG A 127 15.40 16.00 15.00
N ILE A 128 15.85 14.83 14.57
CA ILE A 128 15.08 13.92 13.71
C ILE A 128 14.37 12.94 14.62
N GLU A 129 13.08 12.79 14.41
CA GLU A 129 12.30 11.78 15.10
C GLU A 129 12.73 10.41 14.58
N MET A 130 13.49 9.69 15.38
CA MET A 130 14.08 8.39 15.00
C MET A 130 13.04 7.40 14.50
N ILE A 131 11.85 7.40 15.12
CA ILE A 131 10.71 6.57 14.70
C ILE A 131 10.29 6.84 13.24
N GLN A 132 10.34 8.11 12.81
CA GLN A 132 10.00 8.50 11.45
C GLN A 132 11.08 8.04 10.47
N LEU A 133 12.36 8.24 10.81
CA LEU A 133 13.49 7.79 10.00
C LEU A 133 13.47 6.26 9.81
N GLN A 134 13.23 5.50 10.87
CA GLN A 134 13.12 4.05 10.80
C GLN A 134 11.91 3.61 9.96
N ALA A 135 10.76 4.29 10.06
CA ALA A 135 9.59 4.00 9.23
C ALA A 135 9.84 4.29 7.73
N MET A 136 10.62 5.33 7.41
CA MET A 136 11.07 5.61 6.05
C MET A 136 11.93 4.47 5.51
N MET A 137 12.95 4.06 6.28
CA MET A 137 13.84 2.96 5.92
C MET A 137 13.09 1.63 5.75
N PHE A 138 12.18 1.34 6.68
CA PHE A 138 11.29 0.17 6.64
C PHE A 138 10.52 0.09 5.31
N THR A 139 10.01 1.22 4.83
CA THR A 139 9.22 1.24 3.59
C THR A 139 10.13 1.21 2.36
N ALA A 140 11.27 1.89 2.42
CA ALA A 140 12.18 2.05 1.30
C ALA A 140 12.98 0.79 0.95
N ILE A 141 13.29 -0.06 1.92
CA ILE A 141 14.10 -1.27 1.70
C ILE A 141 13.43 -2.26 0.72
N ALA A 142 12.11 -2.19 0.54
CA ALA A 142 11.39 -2.92 -0.51
C ALA A 142 11.84 -2.58 -1.94
N HIS A 143 12.52 -1.44 -2.10
CA HIS A 143 13.04 -0.95 -3.37
C HIS A 143 14.57 -1.09 -3.48
N ALA A 144 15.22 -1.72 -2.50
CA ALA A 144 16.65 -1.97 -2.55
C ALA A 144 16.98 -3.03 -3.62
N THR A 145 18.03 -2.78 -4.39
CA THR A 145 18.59 -3.78 -5.31
C THR A 145 19.28 -4.89 -4.51
N GLU A 146 19.43 -6.08 -5.12
CA GLU A 146 20.18 -7.19 -4.51
C GLU A 146 21.60 -6.77 -4.09
N PHE A 147 22.26 -5.93 -4.88
CA PHE A 147 23.57 -5.38 -4.56
C PHE A 147 23.55 -4.52 -3.29
N GLN A 148 22.59 -3.58 -3.18
CA GLN A 148 22.45 -2.72 -2.01
C GLN A 148 22.08 -3.52 -0.75
N LEU A 149 21.20 -4.52 -0.90
CA LEU A 149 20.79 -5.37 0.22
C LEU A 149 21.97 -6.20 0.77
N ARG A 150 22.86 -6.70 -0.09
CA ARG A 150 24.09 -7.41 0.33
C ARG A 150 25.07 -6.56 1.12
N GLN A 151 24.97 -5.22 1.06
CA GLN A 151 25.77 -4.32 1.90
C GLN A 151 25.12 -4.07 3.27
N MET A 152 23.88 -4.51 3.46
CA MET A 152 23.13 -4.36 4.70
C MET A 152 23.24 -5.66 5.53
N PRO A 153 22.94 -5.64 6.84
CA PRO A 153 22.95 -6.83 7.70
C PRO A 153 21.76 -7.78 7.43
N PHE A 154 21.09 -7.67 6.28
CA PHE A 154 19.88 -8.42 5.96
C PHE A 154 20.12 -9.32 4.75
N SER A 155 19.71 -10.59 4.86
CA SER A 155 19.82 -11.56 3.76
C SER A 155 18.69 -11.39 2.75
N THR A 156 17.52 -10.91 3.20
CA THR A 156 16.35 -10.68 2.35
C THR A 156 15.67 -9.35 2.67
N VAL A 157 14.91 -8.82 1.70
CA VAL A 157 14.05 -7.64 1.91
C VAL A 157 13.08 -7.89 3.05
N LEU A 158 12.46 -9.08 3.10
CA LEU A 158 11.51 -9.46 4.14
C LEU A 158 12.14 -9.41 5.54
N GLU A 159 13.35 -9.94 5.68
CA GLU A 159 14.11 -9.89 6.94
C GLU A 159 14.41 -8.44 7.36
N GLY A 160 14.90 -7.62 6.43
CA GLY A 160 15.20 -6.22 6.73
C GLY A 160 13.97 -5.39 7.07
N GLN A 161 12.85 -5.60 6.38
CA GLN A 161 11.57 -4.98 6.72
C GLN A 161 11.07 -5.45 8.09
N THR A 162 11.21 -6.73 8.42
CA THR A 162 10.78 -7.27 9.73
C THR A 162 11.59 -6.64 10.87
N ALA A 163 12.92 -6.61 10.75
CA ALA A 163 13.80 -6.01 11.75
C ALA A 163 13.52 -4.49 11.94
N LEU A 164 13.36 -3.74 10.84
CA LEU A 164 13.03 -2.32 10.91
C LEU A 164 11.63 -2.09 11.50
N LEU A 165 10.65 -2.93 11.16
CA LEU A 165 9.30 -2.84 11.71
C LEU A 165 9.27 -3.07 13.22
N GLU A 166 10.03 -4.03 13.73
CA GLU A 166 10.15 -4.29 15.18
C GLU A 166 10.70 -3.09 15.93
N ASN A 167 11.73 -2.44 15.39
CA ASN A 167 12.29 -1.22 15.97
C ASN A 167 11.25 -0.07 15.99
N VAL A 168 10.54 0.14 14.88
CA VAL A 168 9.48 1.16 14.81
C VAL A 168 8.35 0.86 15.80
N LYS A 169 7.92 -0.40 15.91
CA LYS A 169 6.90 -0.85 16.88
C LYS A 169 7.34 -0.57 18.32
N HIS A 170 8.59 -0.87 18.64
CA HIS A 170 9.15 -0.60 19.97
C HIS A 170 9.07 0.89 20.31
N LEU A 171 9.56 1.77 19.43
CA LEU A 171 9.48 3.22 19.60
C LEU A 171 8.04 3.71 19.66
N TYR A 172 7.17 3.17 18.82
CA TYR A 172 5.76 3.54 18.78
C TYR A 172 5.04 3.28 20.12
N ASN A 173 5.35 2.18 20.79
CA ASN A 173 4.72 1.77 22.03
C ASN A 173 5.27 2.50 23.26
N HIS A 174 6.56 2.87 23.26
CA HIS A 174 7.24 3.37 24.46
C HIS A 174 7.53 4.88 24.44
N ASP A 175 7.62 5.51 23.27
CA ASP A 175 7.91 6.93 23.17
C ASP A 175 6.62 7.77 23.10
N HIS A 176 6.09 8.13 24.27
CA HIS A 176 4.88 8.95 24.37
C HIS A 176 5.09 10.43 24.01
N SER A 177 6.33 10.88 23.78
CA SER A 177 6.63 12.27 23.43
C SER A 177 6.37 12.60 21.95
N VAL A 178 6.28 11.56 21.11
CA VAL A 178 6.08 11.69 19.66
C VAL A 178 4.69 12.26 19.35
N SER A 179 4.67 13.32 18.53
CA SER A 179 3.43 14.00 18.14
C SER A 179 2.46 13.09 17.38
N HIS A 180 1.17 13.39 17.46
CA HIS A 180 0.16 12.66 16.68
C HIS A 180 0.33 12.86 15.16
N VAL A 181 0.90 13.98 14.71
CA VAL A 181 1.24 14.20 13.29
C VAL A 181 2.29 13.18 12.85
N THR A 182 3.38 13.06 13.60
CA THR A 182 4.45 12.09 13.34
C THR A 182 3.95 10.66 13.40
N ARG A 183 3.15 10.32 14.42
CA ARG A 183 2.56 8.98 14.53
C ARG A 183 1.64 8.67 13.34
N THR A 184 0.90 9.65 12.82
CA THR A 184 0.13 9.49 11.59
C THR A 184 1.04 9.13 10.41
N THR A 185 2.11 9.90 10.21
CA THR A 185 3.12 9.67 9.17
C THR A 185 3.72 8.25 9.28
N VAL A 186 4.17 7.87 10.48
CA VAL A 186 4.74 6.53 10.75
C VAL A 186 3.73 5.44 10.41
N CYS A 187 2.50 5.52 10.93
CA CYS A 187 1.47 4.52 10.68
C CYS A 187 1.09 4.41 9.19
N LEU A 188 1.07 5.53 8.44
CA LEU A 188 0.87 5.51 7.00
C LEU A 188 1.99 4.76 6.27
N LEU A 189 3.24 4.95 6.67
CA LEU A 189 4.38 4.21 6.10
C LEU A 189 4.31 2.72 6.44
N LEU A 190 4.00 2.36 7.68
CA LEU A 190 3.83 0.96 8.08
C LEU A 190 2.66 0.28 7.36
N SER A 191 1.66 1.03 6.90
CA SER A 191 0.55 0.46 6.12
C SER A 191 1.01 -0.13 4.78
N PHE A 192 2.22 0.17 4.29
CA PHE A 192 2.81 -0.45 3.09
C PHE A 192 3.26 -1.89 3.31
N TRP A 193 3.29 -2.37 4.55
CA TRP A 193 3.59 -3.76 4.87
C TRP A 193 2.51 -4.72 4.37
N SER A 194 2.91 -5.69 3.54
CA SER A 194 2.01 -6.74 3.04
C SER A 194 2.81 -8.03 2.78
N PRO A 195 3.29 -8.72 3.82
CA PRO A 195 4.05 -9.95 3.67
C PRO A 195 3.17 -11.05 3.05
N TYR A 196 3.82 -11.98 2.33
CA TYR A 196 3.14 -13.11 1.66
C TYR A 196 2.47 -14.07 2.66
N ASN A 197 3.05 -14.14 3.86
CA ASN A 197 2.64 -14.95 4.98
C ASN A 197 2.21 -14.05 6.14
N SER A 198 1.03 -14.31 6.71
CA SER A 198 0.45 -13.74 7.95
C SER A 198 -0.29 -12.40 7.88
N ASP A 199 -1.46 -12.44 8.51
CA ASP A 199 -2.50 -11.42 8.71
C ASP A 199 -2.92 -10.62 7.49
N ALA A 200 -4.04 -11.05 6.90
CA ALA A 200 -4.77 -10.28 5.92
C ALA A 200 -4.89 -8.80 6.35
N CYS A 201 -4.98 -8.49 7.64
CA CYS A 201 -5.34 -7.18 8.14
C CYS A 201 -4.20 -6.25 8.60
N VAL A 202 -2.90 -6.61 8.52
CA VAL A 202 -1.83 -5.76 9.12
C VAL A 202 -1.76 -4.36 8.50
N ASN A 203 -1.81 -4.25 7.17
CA ASN A 203 -1.84 -2.94 6.50
C ASN A 203 -3.04 -2.09 6.94
N SER A 204 -4.18 -2.74 7.15
CA SER A 204 -5.42 -2.08 7.53
C SER A 204 -5.37 -1.67 9.01
N PHE A 205 -4.75 -2.46 9.88
CA PHE A 205 -4.48 -2.09 11.28
C PHE A 205 -3.65 -0.81 11.36
N TRP A 206 -2.53 -0.74 10.64
CA TRP A 206 -1.70 0.47 10.63
C TRP A 206 -2.41 1.67 10.04
N LEU A 207 -3.26 1.46 9.03
CA LEU A 207 -4.11 2.51 8.49
C LEU A 207 -5.15 2.99 9.51
N ASP A 208 -5.82 2.09 10.23
CA ASP A 208 -6.79 2.44 11.30
C ASP A 208 -6.09 3.30 12.39
N ARG A 209 -4.86 2.93 12.77
CA ARG A 209 -4.02 3.72 13.69
C ARG A 209 -3.60 5.08 13.10
N ALA A 210 -3.34 5.16 11.80
CA ALA A 210 -3.08 6.43 11.13
C ALA A 210 -4.30 7.35 11.21
N PHE A 211 -5.52 6.86 10.92
CA PHE A 211 -6.74 7.66 11.07
C PHE A 211 -6.99 8.10 12.50
N PHE A 212 -6.75 7.22 13.48
CA PHE A 212 -6.84 7.59 14.89
C PHE A 212 -5.95 8.80 15.20
N HIS A 213 -4.66 8.73 14.87
CA HIS A 213 -3.74 9.84 15.12
C HIS A 213 -4.03 11.09 14.28
N ALA A 214 -4.50 10.92 13.05
CA ALA A 214 -4.89 12.05 12.19
C ALA A 214 -6.08 12.82 12.79
N ARG A 215 -7.00 12.13 13.47
CA ARG A 215 -8.14 12.74 14.18
C ARG A 215 -7.68 13.47 15.43
N GLU A 216 -6.81 12.86 16.25
CA GLU A 216 -6.23 13.50 17.43
C GLU A 216 -5.44 14.78 17.07
N ALA A 217 -4.68 14.73 15.97
CA ALA A 217 -3.97 15.90 15.44
C ALA A 217 -4.85 16.88 14.66
N ARG A 218 -6.15 16.58 14.49
CA ARG A 218 -7.10 17.38 13.68
C ARG A 218 -6.57 17.72 12.29
N LEU A 219 -5.93 16.75 11.62
CA LEU A 219 -5.37 16.95 10.28
C LEU A 219 -6.43 17.25 9.22
N TRP A 220 -7.67 16.78 9.46
CA TRP A 220 -8.82 16.99 8.60
C TRP A 220 -9.44 18.40 8.71
N ASP A 221 -9.05 19.21 9.71
CA ASP A 221 -9.68 20.50 10.02
C ASP A 221 -8.80 21.68 9.59
N PRO A 222 -9.19 22.45 8.55
CA PRO A 222 -8.47 23.65 8.12
C PRO A 222 -8.35 24.73 9.18
N LEU A 223 -9.28 24.79 10.12
CA LEU A 223 -9.34 25.80 11.17
C LEU A 223 -8.57 25.42 12.43
N SER A 224 -8.05 24.19 12.49
CA SER A 224 -7.27 23.73 13.65
C SER A 224 -6.00 24.55 13.82
N ASP A 225 -5.79 25.04 15.04
CA ASP A 225 -4.55 25.69 15.46
C ASP A 225 -3.51 24.60 15.77
N SER A 226 -2.53 24.47 14.87
CA SER A 226 -1.52 23.42 14.92
C SER A 226 -0.17 24.00 14.51
N ALA A 227 0.90 23.56 15.18
CA ALA A 227 2.26 23.91 14.80
C ALA A 227 2.62 23.43 13.37
N THR A 228 1.93 22.39 12.88
CA THR A 228 2.12 21.91 11.51
C THR A 228 1.32 22.78 10.52
N PRO A 229 1.97 23.32 9.47
CA PRO A 229 1.31 24.18 8.51
C PRO A 229 0.05 23.55 7.88
N PRO A 230 -1.01 24.34 7.62
CA PRO A 230 -2.24 23.87 6.98
C PRO A 230 -2.00 23.04 5.70
N SER A 231 -1.07 23.47 4.85
CA SER A 231 -0.70 22.78 3.61
C SER A 231 -0.17 21.36 3.86
N ARG A 232 0.73 21.20 4.82
CA ARG A 232 1.29 19.88 5.19
C ARG A 232 0.23 18.99 5.83
N ARG A 233 -0.65 19.53 6.68
CA ARG A 233 -1.77 18.79 7.27
C ARG A 233 -2.73 18.27 6.19
N LYS A 234 -3.07 19.12 5.22
CA LYS A 234 -3.87 18.75 4.04
C LYS A 234 -3.23 17.60 3.27
N VAL A 235 -1.94 17.68 2.94
CA VAL A 235 -1.22 16.61 2.23
C VAL A 235 -1.28 15.29 3.01
N ILE A 236 -0.94 15.29 4.30
CA ILE A 236 -0.97 14.07 5.14
C ILE A 236 -2.39 13.50 5.23
N TRP A 237 -3.42 14.35 5.37
CA TRP A 237 -4.82 13.91 5.38
C TRP A 237 -5.21 13.23 4.06
N TRP A 238 -4.81 13.80 2.92
CA TRP A 238 -5.03 13.18 1.62
C TRP A 238 -4.27 11.86 1.47
N CYS A 239 -3.07 11.72 2.05
CA CYS A 239 -2.37 10.43 2.11
C CYS A 239 -3.20 9.37 2.87
N CYS A 240 -3.87 9.72 3.98
CA CYS A 240 -4.78 8.81 4.67
C CYS A 240 -5.92 8.35 3.75
N LEU A 241 -6.60 9.30 3.09
CA LEU A 241 -7.73 9.00 2.21
C LEU A 241 -7.31 8.12 1.02
N VAL A 242 -6.26 8.52 0.30
CA VAL A 242 -5.74 7.77 -0.86
C VAL A 242 -5.35 6.36 -0.44
N ARG A 243 -4.65 6.20 0.69
CA ARG A 243 -4.21 4.88 1.17
C ARG A 243 -5.39 3.99 1.53
N ASP A 244 -6.42 4.53 2.19
CA ASP A 244 -7.66 3.82 2.53
C ASP A 244 -8.38 3.27 1.31
N ARG A 245 -8.51 4.12 0.29
CA ARG A 245 -9.18 3.81 -0.96
C ARG A 245 -8.42 2.75 -1.76
N ILE A 246 -7.09 2.87 -1.83
CA ILE A 246 -6.23 1.88 -2.49
C ILE A 246 -6.27 0.54 -1.77
N ILE A 247 -6.18 0.51 -0.44
CA ILE A 247 -6.25 -0.75 0.33
C ILE A 247 -7.65 -1.38 0.20
N GLY A 248 -8.70 -0.59 0.38
CA GLY A 248 -10.09 -1.04 0.32
C GLY A 248 -10.44 -1.65 -1.03
N MET A 249 -9.98 -1.04 -2.13
CA MET A 249 -10.17 -1.57 -3.48
C MET A 249 -9.21 -2.72 -3.79
N GLY A 250 -7.90 -2.50 -3.62
CA GLY A 250 -6.85 -3.43 -4.04
C GLY A 250 -6.87 -4.76 -3.30
N LEU A 251 -7.31 -4.77 -2.03
CA LEU A 251 -7.45 -5.99 -1.23
C LEU A 251 -8.89 -6.50 -1.15
N ARG A 252 -9.82 -5.93 -1.94
CA ARG A 252 -11.25 -6.27 -1.97
C ARG A 252 -11.92 -6.23 -0.59
N ARG A 253 -11.69 -5.14 0.16
CA ARG A 253 -12.25 -4.87 1.49
C ARG A 253 -13.12 -3.61 1.51
N PRO A 254 -14.17 -3.53 0.68
CA PRO A 254 -15.00 -2.34 0.61
C PRO A 254 -15.70 -2.00 1.93
N HIS A 255 -15.92 -2.99 2.80
CA HIS A 255 -16.54 -2.81 4.12
C HIS A 255 -15.64 -2.09 5.14
N ARG A 256 -14.32 -2.01 4.90
CA ARG A 256 -13.35 -1.34 5.79
C ARG A 256 -13.08 0.11 5.40
N LEU A 257 -13.66 0.58 4.30
CA LEU A 257 -13.51 1.98 3.90
C LEU A 257 -13.98 2.89 5.02
N HIS A 258 -13.13 3.83 5.43
CA HIS A 258 -13.45 4.76 6.48
C HIS A 258 -14.49 5.76 5.99
N THR A 259 -15.72 5.67 6.50
CA THR A 259 -16.71 6.73 6.29
C THR A 259 -16.32 7.93 7.15
N THR A 260 -15.78 8.99 6.54
CA THR A 260 -15.44 10.20 7.28
C THR A 260 -16.37 11.34 6.87
N ALA A 261 -17.05 11.94 7.85
CA ALA A 261 -17.85 13.16 7.61
C ALA A 261 -17.00 14.34 7.10
N HIS A 262 -15.67 14.21 7.19
CA HIS A 262 -14.68 15.25 6.93
C HIS A 262 -13.90 15.04 5.62
N GLU A 263 -14.32 14.09 4.78
CA GLU A 263 -13.66 13.80 3.50
C GLU A 263 -13.59 14.99 2.55
N ARG A 264 -14.53 15.93 2.68
CA ARG A 264 -14.65 17.13 1.83
C ARG A 264 -14.25 18.42 2.54
N THR A 265 -13.63 18.35 3.72
CA THR A 265 -13.25 19.55 4.49
C THR A 265 -12.10 20.29 3.82
N TRP A 266 -11.15 19.56 3.22
CA TRP A 266 -10.07 20.14 2.43
C TRP A 266 -10.43 20.16 0.94
N PRO A 267 -10.07 21.22 0.19
CA PRO A 267 -10.06 21.16 -1.27
C PRO A 267 -9.00 20.16 -1.76
N MET A 268 -9.03 19.88 -3.06
CA MET A 268 -8.02 19.03 -3.72
C MET A 268 -6.60 19.55 -3.47
N VAL A 269 -5.64 18.63 -3.31
CA VAL A 269 -4.21 18.95 -3.20
C VAL A 269 -3.74 19.64 -4.48
N SER A 270 -2.90 20.65 -4.32
CA SER A 270 -2.30 21.42 -5.39
C SER A 270 -0.79 21.43 -5.23
N MET A 271 -0.06 21.78 -6.30
CA MET A 271 1.39 21.91 -6.24
C MET A 271 1.87 22.90 -5.16
N ALA A 272 1.09 23.94 -4.86
CA ALA A 272 1.43 24.92 -3.83
C ALA A 272 1.47 24.32 -2.41
N ASP A 273 0.74 23.24 -2.16
CA ASP A 273 0.67 22.61 -0.83
C ASP A 273 2.00 21.94 -0.42
N PHE A 274 2.88 21.64 -1.38
CA PHE A 274 4.21 21.07 -1.16
C PHE A 274 5.28 22.14 -0.80
N GLY A 275 4.97 23.43 -0.95
CA GLY A 275 5.87 24.51 -0.54
C GLY A 275 7.24 24.49 -1.23
N SER A 276 8.32 24.63 -0.45
CA SER A 276 9.71 24.65 -0.96
C SER A 276 10.15 23.34 -1.60
N GLU A 277 9.48 22.24 -1.25
CA GLU A 277 9.76 20.90 -1.78
C GLU A 277 9.69 20.83 -3.31
N VAL A 278 8.82 21.65 -3.91
CA VAL A 278 8.62 21.75 -5.37
C VAL A 278 9.86 22.26 -6.10
N ILE A 279 10.69 23.06 -5.42
CA ILE A 279 11.83 23.77 -6.01
C ILE A 279 13.14 23.13 -5.54
N CYS A 280 13.26 22.84 -4.25
CA CYS A 280 14.46 22.28 -3.65
C CYS A 280 14.59 20.81 -4.05
N SER A 281 15.67 20.45 -4.74
CA SER A 281 15.92 19.11 -5.29
C SER A 281 17.11 18.47 -4.57
N GLN A 282 16.87 17.55 -3.62
CA GLN A 282 17.94 16.86 -2.90
C GLN A 282 18.19 15.44 -3.43
N TYR A 283 17.12 14.65 -3.64
CA TYR A 283 17.24 13.24 -4.01
C TYR A 283 16.84 12.94 -5.46
N MET A 284 16.22 13.89 -6.13
CA MET A 284 15.71 13.77 -7.50
C MET A 284 15.67 15.13 -8.16
N ASP A 285 15.95 15.17 -9.47
CA ASP A 285 15.87 16.40 -10.25
C ASP A 285 14.48 17.04 -10.16
N ARG A 286 14.46 18.37 -10.28
CA ARG A 286 13.25 19.18 -10.08
C ARG A 286 12.10 18.75 -10.99
N ARG A 287 12.37 18.36 -12.23
CA ARG A 287 11.32 18.04 -13.20
C ARG A 287 10.65 16.72 -12.84
N SER A 288 11.42 15.67 -12.64
CA SER A 288 10.90 14.35 -12.25
C SER A 288 10.13 14.45 -10.93
N LYS A 289 10.63 15.25 -9.98
CA LYS A 289 9.95 15.55 -8.72
C LYS A 289 8.58 16.19 -8.93
N GLN A 290 8.49 17.23 -9.76
CA GLN A 290 7.23 17.90 -10.06
C GLN A 290 6.22 16.95 -10.72
N LEU A 291 6.67 16.09 -11.64
CA LEU A 291 5.82 15.08 -12.26
C LEU A 291 5.27 14.09 -11.23
N ARG A 292 6.08 13.70 -10.25
CA ARG A 292 5.69 12.80 -9.16
C ARG A 292 4.72 13.43 -8.18
N MET A 293 4.88 14.71 -7.88
CA MET A 293 3.89 15.47 -7.12
C MET A 293 2.57 15.59 -7.88
N SER A 294 2.63 15.86 -9.19
CA SER A 294 1.44 15.82 -10.06
C SER A 294 0.78 14.44 -10.04
N SER A 295 1.56 13.36 -10.11
CA SER A 295 1.07 11.99 -9.99
C SER A 295 0.31 11.78 -8.67
N PHE A 296 0.81 12.28 -7.54
CA PHE A 296 0.08 12.23 -6.27
C PHE A 296 -1.25 13.01 -6.30
N ILE A 297 -1.27 14.18 -6.94
CA ILE A 297 -2.51 14.96 -7.10
C ILE A 297 -3.52 14.15 -7.94
N TRP A 298 -3.09 13.52 -9.02
CA TRP A 298 -3.92 12.63 -9.83
C TRP A 298 -4.40 11.39 -9.07
N LEU A 299 -3.55 10.80 -8.21
CA LEU A 299 -3.95 9.76 -7.25
C LEU A 299 -5.08 10.25 -6.34
N CYS A 300 -5.02 11.50 -5.87
CA CYS A 300 -6.09 12.10 -5.06
C CYS A 300 -7.41 12.21 -5.85
N HIS A 301 -7.36 12.67 -7.11
CA HIS A 301 -8.54 12.71 -7.98
C HIS A 301 -9.14 11.32 -8.24
N LEU A 302 -8.29 10.35 -8.63
CA LEU A 302 -8.71 8.97 -8.85
C LEU A 302 -9.34 8.37 -7.60
N SER A 303 -8.76 8.65 -6.42
CA SER A 303 -9.27 8.13 -5.16
C SER A 303 -10.73 8.53 -4.89
N ILE A 304 -11.18 9.71 -5.34
CA ILE A 304 -12.59 10.11 -5.24
C ILE A 304 -13.49 9.16 -6.06
N GLN A 305 -13.05 8.78 -7.27
CA GLN A 305 -13.79 7.83 -8.11
C GLN A 305 -13.78 6.42 -7.50
N ILE A 306 -12.66 6.02 -6.90
CA ILE A 306 -12.54 4.74 -6.16
C ILE A 306 -13.60 4.63 -5.06
N VAL A 307 -13.89 5.71 -4.33
CA VAL A 307 -14.97 5.72 -3.32
C VAL A 307 -16.32 5.42 -3.97
N SER A 308 -16.68 6.12 -5.06
CA SER A 308 -17.94 5.89 -5.76
C SER A 308 -18.10 4.43 -6.21
N ILE A 309 -17.01 3.81 -6.66
CA ILE A 309 -17.00 2.41 -7.09
C ILE A 309 -17.16 1.46 -5.90
N ILE A 310 -16.42 1.70 -4.82
CA ILE A 310 -16.54 0.91 -3.59
C ILE A 310 -17.95 1.01 -3.02
N GLU A 311 -18.53 2.20 -2.94
CA GLU A 311 -19.89 2.42 -2.46
C GLU A 311 -20.91 1.68 -3.34
N PHE A 312 -20.80 1.81 -4.67
CA PHE A 312 -21.63 1.05 -5.60
C PHE A 312 -21.48 -0.46 -5.40
N GLN A 313 -20.26 -0.97 -5.23
CA GLN A 313 -20.01 -2.39 -4.97
C GLN A 313 -20.64 -2.84 -3.64
N ARG A 314 -20.61 -2.01 -2.59
CA ARG A 314 -21.27 -2.33 -1.32
C ARG A 314 -22.78 -2.43 -1.50
N GLU A 315 -23.39 -1.45 -2.16
CA GLU A 315 -24.82 -1.46 -2.42
C GLU A 315 -25.23 -2.67 -3.28
N ALA A 316 -24.45 -2.99 -4.32
CA ALA A 316 -24.72 -4.10 -5.23
C ALA A 316 -24.49 -5.48 -4.57
N MET A 317 -23.39 -5.67 -3.83
CA MET A 317 -23.05 -6.97 -3.21
C MET A 317 -23.90 -7.26 -1.96
N PHE A 318 -24.31 -6.24 -1.20
CA PHE A 318 -25.15 -6.41 -0.02
C PHE A 318 -26.64 -6.19 -0.30
N SER A 319 -27.02 -5.94 -1.57
CA SER A 319 -28.42 -5.92 -1.97
C SER A 319 -29.05 -7.28 -1.66
N ARG A 320 -30.06 -7.28 -0.77
CA ARG A 320 -30.80 -8.48 -0.35
C ARG A 320 -31.76 -8.99 -1.43
N THR A 321 -31.71 -8.44 -2.64
CA THR A 321 -32.64 -8.75 -3.75
C THR A 321 -32.56 -10.21 -4.21
N TRP A 322 -31.43 -10.91 -3.95
CA TRP A 322 -31.32 -12.36 -4.13
C TRP A 322 -32.29 -13.17 -3.27
N ARG A 323 -32.75 -12.64 -2.11
CA ARG A 323 -33.73 -13.32 -1.24
C ARG A 323 -35.17 -13.13 -1.69
N THR A 324 -35.48 -12.03 -2.38
CA THR A 324 -36.87 -11.64 -2.67
C THR A 324 -37.29 -11.90 -4.12
N GLY A 325 -36.37 -12.30 -4.99
CA GLY A 325 -36.65 -12.80 -6.35
C GLY A 325 -37.28 -11.78 -7.32
N ARG A 326 -37.55 -10.55 -6.89
CA ARG A 326 -38.03 -9.44 -7.72
C ARG A 326 -37.17 -8.22 -7.49
N GLU A 327 -36.26 -7.97 -8.41
CA GLU A 327 -35.61 -6.67 -8.54
C GLU A 327 -36.53 -5.76 -9.36
N ASN A 328 -36.89 -4.59 -8.83
CA ASN A 328 -37.73 -3.62 -9.55
C ASN A 328 -36.91 -3.03 -10.70
N VAL A 329 -37.48 -2.97 -11.91
CA VAL A 329 -36.83 -2.38 -13.11
C VAL A 329 -36.25 -1.00 -12.81
N SER A 330 -36.96 -0.16 -12.06
CA SER A 330 -36.46 1.17 -11.64
C SER A 330 -35.16 1.11 -10.82
N SER A 331 -34.99 0.08 -9.98
CA SER A 331 -33.78 -0.12 -9.20
C SER A 331 -32.61 -0.58 -10.08
N VAL A 332 -32.89 -1.39 -11.10
CA VAL A 332 -31.89 -1.84 -12.09
C VAL A 332 -31.45 -0.67 -12.95
N THR A 333 -32.41 0.12 -13.47
CA THR A 333 -32.15 1.33 -14.25
C THR A 333 -31.27 2.32 -13.47
N LYS A 334 -31.60 2.57 -12.19
CA LYS A 334 -30.80 3.45 -11.33
C LYS A 334 -29.36 2.96 -11.16
N ARG A 335 -29.15 1.65 -11.01
CA ARG A 335 -27.79 1.07 -10.93
C ARG A 335 -27.01 1.25 -12.24
N ILE A 336 -27.67 1.07 -13.38
CA ILE A 336 -27.07 1.29 -14.70
C ILE A 336 -26.68 2.76 -14.87
N GLU A 337 -27.56 3.70 -14.52
CA GLU A 337 -27.28 5.14 -14.56
C GLU A 337 -26.07 5.50 -13.70
N THR A 338 -25.98 4.97 -12.47
CA THR A 338 -24.80 5.19 -11.60
C THR A 338 -23.51 4.66 -12.24
N VAL A 339 -23.54 3.48 -12.86
CA VAL A 339 -22.35 2.92 -13.54
C VAL A 339 -21.94 3.77 -14.73
N LEU A 340 -22.91 4.23 -15.54
CA LEU A 340 -22.63 5.10 -16.68
C LEU A 340 -22.05 6.45 -16.24
N ASP A 341 -22.55 7.04 -15.15
CA ASP A 341 -21.99 8.26 -14.57
C ASP A 341 -20.55 8.07 -14.09
N ILE A 342 -20.28 6.97 -13.37
CA ILE A 342 -18.92 6.64 -12.91
C ILE A 342 -17.97 6.48 -14.11
N ASN A 343 -18.39 5.73 -15.14
CA ASN A 343 -17.59 5.54 -16.36
C ASN A 343 -17.31 6.87 -17.05
N HIS A 344 -18.33 7.72 -17.23
CA HIS A 344 -18.15 9.03 -17.84
C HIS A 344 -17.14 9.89 -17.07
N ARG A 345 -17.21 9.89 -15.72
CA ARG A 345 -16.25 10.61 -14.87
C ARG A 345 -14.83 10.05 -14.98
N LEU A 346 -14.67 8.74 -15.12
CA LEU A 346 -13.37 8.09 -15.34
C LEU A 346 -12.79 8.44 -16.72
N ASP A 347 -13.60 8.40 -17.77
CA ASP A 347 -13.18 8.76 -19.14
C ASP A 347 -12.69 10.22 -19.18
N VAL A 348 -13.44 11.13 -18.55
CA VAL A 348 -13.04 12.55 -18.42
C VAL A 348 -11.73 12.66 -17.63
N LEU A 349 -11.57 11.90 -16.55
CA LEU A 349 -10.36 11.91 -15.74
C LEU A 349 -9.14 11.42 -16.54
N GLU A 350 -9.29 10.33 -17.30
CA GLU A 350 -8.23 9.79 -18.18
C GLU A 350 -7.84 10.81 -19.24
N LEU A 351 -8.81 11.44 -19.92
CA LEU A 351 -8.55 12.48 -20.90
C LEU A 351 -7.80 13.68 -20.30
N GLN A 352 -8.20 14.14 -19.12
CA GLN A 352 -7.51 15.25 -18.46
C GLN A 352 -6.09 14.86 -18.02
N PHE A 353 -5.91 13.64 -17.52
CA PHE A 353 -4.61 13.10 -17.16
C PHE A 353 -3.68 13.00 -18.38
N GLU A 354 -4.18 12.53 -19.53
CA GLU A 354 -3.41 12.48 -20.76
C GLU A 354 -3.04 13.87 -21.27
N LEU A 355 -3.94 14.85 -21.16
CA LEU A 355 -3.65 16.23 -21.55
C LEU A 355 -2.56 16.86 -20.65
N ASP A 356 -2.61 16.61 -19.34
CA ASP A 356 -1.60 17.09 -18.38
C ASP A 356 -0.26 16.32 -18.50
N GLY A 357 -0.32 15.01 -18.77
CA GLY A 357 0.82 14.12 -18.98
C GLY A 357 1.56 14.35 -20.30
N ASN A 358 0.83 14.60 -21.39
CA ASN A 358 1.42 14.91 -22.70
C ASN A 358 2.17 16.25 -22.71
N LEU A 359 1.82 17.17 -21.82
CA LEU A 359 2.55 18.42 -21.61
C LEU A 359 3.84 18.21 -20.80
N THR A 360 3.95 17.14 -20.01
CA THR A 360 5.04 16.94 -19.03
C THR A 360 6.08 15.88 -19.43
N LEU A 361 5.79 14.96 -20.36
CA LEU A 361 6.71 13.89 -20.78
C LEU A 361 7.74 14.26 -21.89
N ARG A 362 7.72 15.48 -22.44
CA ARG A 362 8.76 15.91 -23.41
C ARG A 362 10.07 16.35 -22.73
N GLY A 363 10.99 15.41 -22.48
CA GLY A 363 12.41 15.69 -22.20
C GLY A 363 12.90 15.51 -20.76
N GLY A 364 12.54 14.42 -20.08
CA GLY A 364 13.09 13.98 -18.78
C GLY A 364 13.68 12.55 -18.84
N ASP A 365 14.21 12.02 -17.73
CA ASP A 365 14.76 10.66 -17.64
C ASP A 365 13.63 9.61 -17.85
N PRO A 366 13.61 8.91 -19.00
CA PRO A 366 12.42 8.20 -19.46
C PRO A 366 12.06 6.97 -18.62
N GLN A 367 12.94 6.47 -17.75
CA GLN A 367 12.67 5.21 -17.04
C GLN A 367 11.86 5.40 -15.77
N VAL A 368 12.01 6.54 -15.08
CA VAL A 368 11.49 6.76 -13.72
C VAL A 368 10.16 7.52 -13.73
N ASP A 369 10.05 8.51 -14.62
CA ASP A 369 8.84 9.30 -14.86
C ASP A 369 7.71 8.43 -15.43
N VAL A 370 8.09 7.44 -16.25
CA VAL A 370 7.17 6.52 -16.88
C VAL A 370 6.54 5.55 -15.88
N VAL A 371 7.21 5.16 -14.79
CA VAL A 371 6.66 4.17 -13.85
C VAL A 371 5.49 4.77 -13.07
N ALA A 372 5.63 5.94 -12.46
CA ALA A 372 4.55 6.55 -11.68
C ALA A 372 3.31 6.85 -12.55
N VAL A 373 3.54 7.42 -13.73
CA VAL A 373 2.49 7.73 -14.72
C VAL A 373 1.81 6.44 -15.23
N LYS A 374 2.59 5.40 -15.58
CA LYS A 374 2.02 4.12 -16.01
C LYS A 374 1.31 3.37 -14.89
N THR A 375 1.80 3.42 -13.65
CA THR A 375 1.11 2.82 -12.51
C THR A 375 -0.26 3.45 -12.34
N LEU A 376 -0.34 4.78 -12.44
CA LEU A 376 -1.61 5.51 -12.43
C LEU A 376 -2.51 5.15 -13.61
N GLN A 377 -1.97 5.12 -14.83
CA GLN A 377 -2.71 4.75 -16.02
C GLN A 377 -3.27 3.31 -15.90
N VAL A 378 -2.45 2.36 -15.45
CA VAL A 378 -2.86 0.98 -15.19
C VAL A 378 -3.93 0.96 -14.09
N MET A 379 -3.80 1.74 -13.02
CA MET A 379 -4.85 1.83 -11.99
C MET A 379 -6.15 2.37 -12.59
N ILE A 380 -6.13 3.48 -13.34
CA ILE A 380 -7.31 4.06 -14.00
C ILE A 380 -7.98 3.02 -14.91
N GLN A 381 -7.21 2.31 -15.73
CA GLN A 381 -7.71 1.31 -16.67
C GLN A 381 -8.16 0.00 -15.99
N SER A 382 -7.55 -0.36 -14.86
CA SER A 382 -7.92 -1.55 -14.07
C SER A 382 -9.17 -1.29 -13.22
N VAL A 383 -9.47 -0.02 -12.94
CA VAL A 383 -10.64 0.41 -12.21
C VAL A 383 -11.84 0.39 -13.16
N ASN A 384 -12.39 -0.80 -13.35
CA ASN A 384 -13.68 -0.96 -14.00
C ASN A 384 -14.77 -1.08 -12.93
N PRO A 385 -15.81 -0.23 -12.93
CA PRO A 385 -17.02 -0.58 -12.21
C PRO A 385 -17.49 -1.91 -12.79
N PRO A 386 -17.89 -2.89 -11.96
CA PRO A 386 -18.30 -4.19 -12.46
C PRO A 386 -19.45 -3.96 -13.44
N LEU A 387 -19.18 -4.20 -14.74
CA LEU A 387 -20.22 -4.25 -15.75
C LEU A 387 -21.24 -5.24 -15.21
N ILE A 388 -22.46 -4.75 -14.98
CA ILE A 388 -23.58 -5.63 -14.70
C ILE A 388 -23.63 -6.54 -15.92
N VAL A 389 -23.18 -7.79 -15.74
CA VAL A 389 -23.39 -8.85 -16.72
C VAL A 389 -24.88 -9.08 -16.73
N VAL A 390 -25.61 -8.21 -17.44
CA VAL A 390 -26.92 -8.51 -17.99
C VAL A 390 -26.65 -9.51 -19.12
N ARG A 391 -26.16 -10.71 -18.79
CA ARG A 391 -26.29 -11.84 -19.70
C ARG A 391 -27.78 -12.11 -19.72
N GLY A 392 -28.40 -11.75 -20.84
CA GLY A 392 -29.82 -11.88 -21.08
C GLY A 392 -30.31 -13.26 -20.65
N HIS A 393 -31.43 -13.23 -19.94
CA HIS A 393 -32.35 -14.36 -19.91
C HIS A 393 -33.04 -14.50 -21.26
#